data_AF-A0A971QNR2-F1
#
_entry.id   AF-A0A971QNR2-F1
#
_cell.length_a   1.000
_cell.length_b   1.000
_cell.length_c   1.000
_cell.angle_alpha   90.00
_cell.angle_beta   90.00
_cell.angle_gamma   90.00
#
_symmetry.space_group_name_H-M   'P 1'
#
loop_
_entity.id
_entity.type
_entity.pdbx_description
1 polymer ?
#
loop_
_entity_poly.entity_id
_entity_poly.type
_entity_poly.pdbx_seq_one_letter_code
_entity_poly.pdbx_strand_id
1 'polypeptide(L)'
;LYLSLLFLSPFTPAAGLWVALLMALLLAGLEAVSIGGTDNIFVPIGTWFMLYKAAGKHLFELSFQSISLITIAILLPLINRRARTFRTRPMVIFILIGFAVWALGSLEWLIPVLSCLLMYNTLCKNCEPLPCDLTARRLMRPFYPSLIILFLANALWTFDFWFAPFIVATASATTLCIESRFLSDPKHTALAGKKAVSALLLPPIISLLLCLPMQGVAVLKIMPLVLLLCMAAALSYRLLKRTNTHAFPGAYIITIHTSAAALLYAGLQALNLVKPLTPFTWMEVFR
;
A
#
# COMPACT_ATOMS: atom_id res chain seq x y z
N LEU A 1 -25.00 -24.25 6.57
CA LEU A 1 -25.08 -23.70 5.19
C LEU A 1 -23.79 -23.88 4.40
N TYR A 2 -22.63 -23.44 4.90
CA TYR A 2 -21.33 -23.55 4.21
C TYR A 2 -20.94 -25.01 3.87
N LEU A 3 -21.14 -25.94 4.81
CA LEU A 3 -20.89 -27.37 4.60
C LEU A 3 -21.76 -27.97 3.49
N SER A 4 -23.02 -27.54 3.41
CA SER A 4 -24.01 -28.01 2.42
C SER A 4 -23.71 -27.50 1.01
N LEU A 5 -23.19 -26.27 0.89
CA LEU A 5 -22.72 -25.71 -0.37
C LEU A 5 -21.39 -26.31 -0.83
N LEU A 6 -20.55 -26.76 0.11
CA LEU A 6 -19.28 -27.44 -0.18
C LEU A 6 -19.50 -28.70 -1.04
N PHE A 7 -20.54 -29.48 -0.73
CA PHE A 7 -20.94 -30.68 -1.47
C PHE A 7 -21.54 -30.39 -2.86
N LEU A 8 -22.00 -29.15 -3.09
CA LEU A 8 -22.54 -28.70 -4.39
C LEU A 8 -21.49 -27.96 -5.23
N SER A 9 -20.32 -27.67 -4.68
CA SER A 9 -19.26 -26.91 -5.36
C SER A 9 -18.29 -27.84 -6.08
N PRO A 10 -17.64 -27.39 -7.16
CA PRO A 10 -16.59 -28.16 -7.84
C PRO A 10 -15.28 -28.25 -7.03
N PHE A 11 -15.20 -27.67 -5.82
CA PHE A 11 -14.01 -27.69 -4.99
C PHE A 11 -13.90 -28.99 -4.20
N THR A 12 -12.67 -29.49 -4.01
CA THR A 12 -12.42 -30.52 -3.01
C THR A 12 -12.74 -29.96 -1.61
N PRO A 13 -13.15 -30.81 -0.64
CA PRO A 13 -13.51 -30.33 0.70
C PRO A 13 -12.40 -29.51 1.37
N ALA A 14 -11.13 -29.91 1.18
CA ALA A 14 -9.97 -29.21 1.70
C ALA A 14 -9.80 -27.82 1.05
N ALA A 15 -9.94 -27.71 -0.28
CA ALA A 15 -9.87 -26.41 -0.96
C ALA A 15 -11.00 -25.48 -0.51
N GLY A 16 -12.21 -26.02 -0.34
CA GLY A 16 -13.36 -25.27 0.15
C GLY A 16 -13.17 -24.72 1.55
N LEU A 17 -12.48 -25.44 2.44
CA LEU A 17 -12.14 -24.95 3.79
C LEU A 17 -11.15 -23.77 3.75
N TRP A 18 -10.09 -23.86 2.95
CA TRP A 18 -9.11 -22.79 2.81
C TRP A 18 -9.71 -21.53 2.19
N VAL A 19 -10.57 -21.69 1.18
CA VAL A 19 -11.35 -20.59 0.61
C VAL A 19 -12.24 -19.98 1.70
N ALA A 20 -12.92 -20.79 2.51
CA ALA A 20 -13.77 -20.31 3.61
C ALA A 20 -12.98 -19.42 4.58
N LEU A 21 -11.83 -19.92 5.02
CA LEU A 21 -10.98 -19.27 5.99
C LEU A 21 -10.45 -17.95 5.44
N LEU A 22 -9.92 -17.97 4.21
CA LEU A 22 -9.40 -16.78 3.54
C LEU A 22 -10.50 -15.72 3.41
N MET A 23 -11.69 -16.12 2.94
CA MET A 23 -12.82 -15.23 2.78
C MET A 23 -13.30 -14.66 4.12
N ALA A 24 -13.41 -15.49 5.15
CA ALA A 24 -13.82 -15.06 6.49
C ALA A 24 -12.87 -14.01 7.07
N LEU A 25 -11.55 -14.22 6.93
CA LEU A 25 -10.54 -13.27 7.41
C LEU A 25 -10.60 -11.93 6.65
N LEU A 26 -10.71 -11.97 5.33
CA LEU A 26 -10.78 -10.76 4.50
C LEU A 26 -12.07 -9.98 4.74
N LEU A 27 -13.20 -10.68 4.83
CA LEU A 27 -14.50 -10.07 5.12
C LEU A 27 -14.53 -9.43 6.50
N ALA A 28 -14.03 -10.13 7.53
CA ALA A 28 -13.90 -9.56 8.87
C ALA A 28 -13.02 -8.30 8.88
N GLY A 29 -11.93 -8.30 8.10
CA GLY A 29 -11.09 -7.12 7.92
C GLY A 29 -11.83 -5.96 7.24
N LEU A 30 -12.51 -6.23 6.13
CA LEU A 30 -13.28 -5.21 5.39
C LEU A 30 -14.41 -4.63 6.24
N GLU A 31 -15.12 -5.47 6.99
CA GLU A 31 -16.16 -5.06 7.93
C GLU A 31 -15.59 -4.20 9.06
N ALA A 32 -14.44 -4.57 9.64
CA ALA A 32 -13.77 -3.79 10.69
C ALA A 32 -13.33 -2.39 10.23
N VAL A 33 -13.19 -2.18 8.92
CA VAL A 33 -12.81 -0.90 8.30
C VAL A 33 -14.02 -0.10 7.79
N SER A 34 -15.14 -0.77 7.50
CA SER A 34 -16.39 -0.14 7.05
C SER A 34 -16.96 0.79 8.14
N ILE A 35 -17.20 2.07 7.79
CA ILE A 35 -17.74 3.05 8.74
C ILE A 35 -19.17 3.42 8.35
N GLY A 36 -20.12 3.13 9.24
CA GLY A 36 -21.49 3.64 9.18
C GLY A 36 -22.29 3.18 7.95
N GLY A 37 -22.02 1.98 7.43
CA GLY A 37 -22.78 1.37 6.32
C GLY A 37 -22.55 1.97 4.93
N THR A 38 -21.91 3.14 4.83
CA THR A 38 -21.60 3.79 3.52
C THR A 38 -20.59 3.02 2.67
N ASP A 39 -19.83 2.09 3.26
CA ASP A 39 -18.84 1.24 2.57
C ASP A 39 -19.43 -0.14 2.16
N ASN A 40 -20.75 -0.31 2.18
CA ASN A 40 -21.45 -1.57 1.85
C ASN A 40 -21.32 -2.04 0.40
N ILE A 41 -20.74 -1.24 -0.50
CA ILE A 41 -20.41 -1.67 -1.87
C ILE A 41 -19.02 -2.31 -1.94
N PHE A 42 -18.09 -1.89 -1.08
CA PHE A 42 -16.72 -2.43 -1.10
C PHE A 42 -16.66 -3.86 -0.59
N VAL A 43 -17.48 -4.20 0.42
CA VAL A 43 -17.57 -5.56 0.96
C VAL A 43 -18.01 -6.57 -0.13
N PRO A 44 -19.15 -6.41 -0.83
CA PRO A 44 -19.57 -7.34 -1.88
C PRO A 44 -18.64 -7.33 -3.10
N ILE A 45 -18.12 -6.18 -3.53
CA ILE A 45 -17.15 -6.13 -4.65
C ILE A 45 -15.85 -6.87 -4.26
N GLY A 46 -15.33 -6.60 -3.06
CA GLY A 46 -14.15 -7.30 -2.53
C GLY A 46 -14.40 -8.79 -2.41
N THR A 47 -15.59 -9.19 -1.94
CA THR A 47 -16.00 -10.60 -1.84
C THR A 47 -16.00 -11.26 -3.22
N TRP A 48 -16.67 -10.65 -4.20
CA TRP A 48 -16.77 -11.17 -5.56
C TRP A 48 -15.38 -11.30 -6.20
N PHE A 49 -14.55 -10.26 -6.10
CA PHE A 49 -13.20 -10.27 -6.66
C PHE A 49 -12.31 -11.34 -6.02
N MET A 50 -12.38 -11.51 -4.70
CA MET A 50 -11.60 -12.53 -3.99
C MET A 50 -12.07 -13.94 -4.33
N LEU A 51 -13.38 -14.17 -4.43
CA LEU A 51 -13.94 -15.46 -4.88
C LEU A 51 -13.51 -15.76 -6.30
N TYR A 52 -13.58 -14.79 -7.21
CA TYR A 52 -13.13 -14.94 -8.59
C TYR A 52 -11.64 -15.30 -8.66
N LYS A 53 -10.79 -14.66 -7.84
CA LYS A 53 -9.35 -14.95 -7.78
C LYS A 53 -9.00 -16.24 -7.04
N ALA A 54 -9.86 -16.71 -6.14
CA ALA A 54 -9.68 -17.98 -5.43
C ALA A 54 -10.21 -19.16 -6.26
N ALA A 55 -11.20 -18.93 -7.11
CA ALA A 55 -11.78 -19.94 -7.99
C ALA A 55 -10.73 -20.46 -8.99
N GLY A 56 -10.47 -21.77 -8.95
CA GLY A 56 -9.53 -22.43 -9.84
C GLY A 56 -8.07 -22.47 -9.35
N LYS A 57 -7.75 -21.90 -8.18
CA LYS A 57 -6.40 -22.02 -7.61
C LYS A 57 -6.14 -23.40 -7.02
N HIS A 58 -4.88 -23.85 -7.11
CA HIS A 58 -4.46 -25.11 -6.52
C HIS A 58 -4.53 -25.06 -4.98
N LEU A 59 -4.74 -26.21 -4.33
CA LEU A 59 -4.85 -26.33 -2.88
C LEU A 59 -3.67 -25.68 -2.14
N PHE A 60 -2.47 -25.86 -2.69
CA PHE A 60 -1.23 -25.31 -2.14
C PHE A 60 -1.19 -23.77 -2.17
N GLU A 61 -1.69 -23.16 -3.25
CA GLU A 61 -1.74 -21.69 -3.34
C GLU A 61 -2.74 -21.12 -2.32
N LEU A 62 -3.89 -21.75 -2.16
CA LEU A 62 -4.93 -21.31 -1.23
C LEU A 62 -4.46 -21.39 0.24
N SER A 63 -3.79 -22.47 0.61
CA SER A 63 -3.23 -22.62 1.95
C SER A 63 -2.11 -21.60 2.20
N PHE A 64 -1.23 -21.40 1.22
CA PHE A 64 -0.15 -20.43 1.33
C PHE A 64 -0.64 -18.98 1.43
N GLN A 65 -1.68 -18.60 0.67
CA GLN A 65 -2.32 -17.28 0.79
C GLN A 65 -2.98 -17.08 2.16
N SER A 66 -3.65 -18.10 2.67
CA SER A 66 -4.29 -18.04 4.00
C SER A 66 -3.26 -17.88 5.12
N ILE A 67 -2.18 -18.68 5.08
CA ILE A 67 -1.07 -18.59 6.03
C ILE A 67 -0.41 -17.21 5.92
N SER A 68 -0.16 -16.72 4.70
CA SER A 68 0.42 -15.39 4.49
C SER A 68 -0.42 -14.27 5.11
N LEU A 69 -1.75 -14.31 4.96
CA LEU A 69 -2.64 -13.33 5.56
C LEU A 69 -2.53 -13.35 7.09
N ILE A 70 -2.54 -14.54 7.70
CA ILE A 70 -2.37 -14.70 9.15
C ILE A 70 -1.00 -14.16 9.59
N THR A 71 0.06 -14.50 8.86
CA THR A 71 1.43 -14.02 9.14
C THR A 71 1.51 -12.49 9.06
N ILE A 72 0.96 -11.86 8.02
CA ILE A 72 0.90 -10.39 7.90
C ILE A 72 0.08 -9.79 9.05
N ALA A 73 -1.06 -10.39 9.38
CA ALA A 73 -1.94 -9.94 10.47
C ALA A 73 -1.28 -10.02 11.86
N ILE A 74 -0.29 -10.90 12.05
CA ILE A 74 0.49 -10.99 13.28
C ILE A 74 1.70 -10.04 13.24
N LEU A 75 2.47 -10.05 12.15
CA LEU A 75 3.72 -9.32 12.04
C LEU A 75 3.53 -7.80 12.06
N LEU A 76 2.54 -7.27 11.33
CA LEU A 76 2.33 -5.82 11.26
C LEU A 76 2.00 -5.19 12.62
N PRO A 77 1.08 -5.76 13.44
CA PRO A 77 0.88 -5.32 14.80
C PRO A 77 2.13 -5.45 15.68
N LEU A 78 2.91 -6.53 15.55
CA LEU A 78 4.15 -6.71 16.33
C LEU A 78 5.19 -5.62 16.02
N ILE A 79 5.35 -5.25 14.75
CA ILE A 79 6.22 -4.14 14.33
C ILE A 79 5.73 -2.83 14.97
N ASN A 80 4.43 -2.59 14.97
CA ASN A 80 3.83 -1.38 15.55
C ASN A 80 3.78 -1.36 17.07
N ARG A 81 3.92 -2.50 17.77
CA ARG A 81 3.97 -2.51 19.25
C ARG A 81 5.09 -1.61 19.79
N ARG A 82 6.21 -1.51 19.07
CA ARG A 82 7.35 -0.67 19.45
C ARG A 82 7.11 0.81 19.21
N ALA A 83 6.38 1.18 18.16
CA ALA A 83 6.16 2.57 17.75
C ALA A 83 4.84 3.17 18.26
N ARG A 84 3.83 2.33 18.52
CA ARG A 84 2.47 2.68 18.96
C ARG A 84 1.80 3.80 18.14
N THR A 85 2.17 3.91 16.86
CA THR A 85 1.75 4.97 15.94
C THR A 85 0.34 4.73 15.40
N PHE A 86 -0.04 3.48 15.16
CA PHE A 86 -1.35 3.13 14.62
C PHE A 86 -2.25 2.45 15.65
N ARG A 87 -3.53 2.86 15.68
CA ARG A 87 -4.62 2.18 16.39
C ARG A 87 -5.12 0.97 15.58
N THR A 88 -6.02 0.18 16.16
CA THR A 88 -6.56 -1.06 15.58
C THR A 88 -7.10 -0.90 14.16
N ARG A 89 -7.97 0.08 13.90
CA ARG A 89 -8.61 0.27 12.57
C ARG A 89 -7.62 0.61 11.45
N PRO A 90 -6.74 1.62 11.57
CA PRO A 90 -5.65 1.85 10.62
C PRO A 90 -4.75 0.63 10.42
N MET A 91 -4.60 -0.22 11.45
CA MET A 91 -3.81 -1.43 11.32
C MET A 91 -4.47 -2.50 10.47
N VAL A 92 -5.77 -2.73 10.62
CA VAL A 92 -6.51 -3.64 9.75
C VAL A 92 -6.40 -3.20 8.29
N ILE A 93 -6.46 -1.89 8.02
CA ILE A 93 -6.20 -1.34 6.68
C ILE A 93 -4.84 -1.77 6.12
N PHE A 94 -3.76 -1.59 6.87
CA PHE A 94 -2.44 -1.95 6.37
C PHE A 94 -2.28 -3.46 6.18
N ILE A 95 -2.92 -4.26 7.02
CA ILE A 95 -2.98 -5.72 6.84
C ILE A 95 -3.67 -6.05 5.51
N LEU A 96 -4.82 -5.44 5.23
CA LEU A 96 -5.55 -5.66 3.98
C LEU A 96 -4.79 -5.15 2.75
N ILE A 97 -4.20 -3.96 2.81
CA ILE A 97 -3.36 -3.43 1.71
C ILE A 97 -2.15 -4.34 1.50
N GLY A 98 -1.42 -4.67 2.57
CA GLY A 98 -0.24 -5.52 2.49
C GLY A 98 -0.58 -6.88 1.89
N PHE A 99 -1.68 -7.49 2.35
CA PHE A 99 -2.16 -8.74 1.76
C PHE A 99 -2.60 -8.59 0.30
N ALA A 100 -3.33 -7.53 -0.07
CA ALA A 100 -3.76 -7.32 -1.44
C ALA A 100 -2.57 -7.12 -2.40
N VAL A 101 -1.58 -6.33 -1.99
CA VAL A 101 -0.35 -6.08 -2.73
C VAL A 101 0.46 -7.35 -2.89
N TRP A 102 0.60 -8.12 -1.81
CA TRP A 102 1.19 -9.44 -1.84
C TRP A 102 0.46 -10.34 -2.83
N ALA A 103 -0.85 -10.53 -2.67
CA ALA A 103 -1.64 -11.52 -3.40
C ALA A 103 -1.88 -11.18 -4.89
N LEU A 104 -1.81 -9.91 -5.28
CA LEU A 104 -2.03 -9.45 -6.66
C LEU A 104 -0.75 -9.15 -7.43
N GLY A 105 0.33 -8.77 -6.75
CA GLY A 105 1.61 -8.45 -7.37
C GLY A 105 2.59 -9.60 -7.22
N SER A 106 3.40 -9.51 -6.16
CA SER A 106 4.34 -10.54 -5.66
C SER A 106 5.04 -9.98 -4.40
N LEU A 107 6.12 -10.63 -3.96
CA LEU A 107 6.94 -10.13 -2.86
C LEU A 107 7.51 -8.75 -3.16
N GLU A 108 7.89 -8.51 -4.41
CA GLU A 108 8.52 -7.26 -4.82
C GLU A 108 7.60 -6.05 -4.72
N TRP A 109 6.31 -6.26 -5.01
CA TRP A 109 5.28 -5.24 -4.82
C TRP A 109 5.03 -4.93 -3.35
N LEU A 110 5.22 -5.92 -2.48
CA LEU A 110 5.03 -5.77 -1.04
C LEU A 110 6.17 -4.95 -0.39
N ILE A 111 7.39 -5.04 -0.93
CA ILE A 111 8.58 -4.37 -0.38
C ILE A 111 8.36 -2.85 -0.19
N PRO A 112 7.95 -2.07 -1.21
CA PRO A 112 7.67 -0.64 -1.05
C PRO A 112 6.62 -0.31 0.02
N VAL A 113 5.62 -1.17 0.21
CA VAL A 113 4.57 -0.93 1.20
C VAL A 113 5.11 -1.15 2.61
N LEU A 114 5.86 -2.23 2.82
CA LEU A 114 6.47 -2.54 4.12
C LEU A 114 7.56 -1.54 4.50
N SER A 115 8.42 -1.16 3.57
CA SER A 115 9.46 -0.15 3.79
C SER A 115 8.84 1.18 4.22
N CYS A 116 7.76 1.58 3.55
CA CYS A 116 7.04 2.81 3.84
C CYS A 116 6.37 2.79 5.22
N LEU A 117 5.73 1.68 5.58
CA LEU A 117 5.15 1.50 6.91
C LEU A 117 6.22 1.59 8.01
N LEU A 118 7.36 0.92 7.79
CA LEU A 118 8.50 0.97 8.70
C LEU A 118 9.03 2.39 8.84
N MET A 119 9.19 3.12 7.73
CA MET A 119 9.67 4.51 7.74
C MET A 119 8.69 5.46 8.43
N TYR A 120 7.39 5.31 8.20
CA TYR A 120 6.40 6.09 8.91
C TYR A 120 6.50 5.84 10.42
N ASN A 121 6.62 4.57 10.84
CA ASN A 121 6.75 4.21 12.25
C ASN A 121 8.03 4.73 12.89
N THR A 122 9.18 4.61 12.23
CA THR A 122 10.48 5.03 12.80
C THR A 122 10.60 6.54 12.87
N LEU A 123 10.11 7.26 11.86
CA LEU A 123 10.19 8.72 11.79
C LEU A 123 9.13 9.42 12.63
N CYS A 124 7.93 8.83 12.78
CA CYS A 124 6.82 9.43 13.51
C CYS A 124 6.62 8.89 14.95
N LYS A 125 7.46 7.96 15.45
CA LYS A 125 7.31 7.37 16.80
C LYS A 125 7.24 8.37 17.95
N ASN A 126 7.86 9.54 17.80
CA ASN A 126 7.96 10.56 18.84
C ASN A 126 7.00 11.75 18.61
N CYS A 127 6.20 11.72 17.55
CA CYS A 127 5.22 12.77 17.30
C CYS A 127 4.05 12.62 18.28
N GLU A 128 3.52 13.72 18.81
CA GLU A 128 2.39 13.65 19.76
C GLU A 128 1.18 12.96 19.13
N PRO A 129 0.46 12.11 19.88
CA PRO A 129 -0.74 11.45 19.37
C PRO A 129 -1.73 12.51 18.86
N LEU A 130 -2.23 12.35 17.62
CA LEU A 130 -3.23 13.30 17.11
C LEU A 130 -4.45 13.31 18.04
N PRO A 131 -4.98 14.50 18.40
CA PRO A 131 -6.30 14.60 18.97
C PRO A 131 -7.32 14.13 17.90
N CYS A 132 -8.14 13.16 18.28
CA CYS A 132 -9.21 12.53 17.51
C CYS A 132 -8.77 11.63 16.33
N ASP A 133 -9.46 10.49 16.25
CA ASP A 133 -9.29 9.44 15.25
C ASP A 133 -9.00 9.99 13.84
N LEU A 134 -7.78 9.73 13.35
CA LEU A 134 -7.59 9.53 11.92
C LEU A 134 -8.52 8.39 11.53
N THR A 135 -9.71 8.75 11.05
CA THR A 135 -10.65 7.78 10.51
C THR A 135 -9.87 6.97 9.50
N ALA A 136 -9.92 5.64 9.63
CA ALA A 136 -9.34 4.65 8.72
C ALA A 136 -9.31 5.13 7.24
N ARG A 137 -10.42 5.73 6.80
CA ARG A 137 -10.63 6.35 5.48
C ARG A 137 -9.63 7.47 5.11
N ARG A 138 -9.24 8.36 6.03
CA ARG A 138 -8.25 9.43 5.77
C ARG A 138 -6.85 8.86 5.51
N LEU A 139 -6.53 7.73 6.12
CA LEU A 139 -5.24 7.08 5.96
C LEU A 139 -5.15 6.21 4.70
N MET A 140 -6.29 5.69 4.22
CA MET A 140 -6.38 4.94 2.95
C MET A 140 -6.16 5.81 1.71
N ARG A 141 -6.70 7.03 1.72
CA ARG A 141 -6.76 7.90 0.53
C ARG A 141 -5.42 8.17 -0.16
N PRO A 142 -4.31 8.43 0.58
CA PRO A 142 -2.99 8.59 -0.03
C PRO A 142 -2.53 7.38 -0.86
N PHE A 143 -2.97 6.18 -0.48
CA PHE A 143 -2.58 4.92 -1.13
C PHE A 143 -3.54 4.46 -2.24
N TYR A 144 -4.67 5.14 -2.46
CA TYR A 144 -5.58 4.81 -3.56
C TYR A 144 -4.89 4.77 -4.93
N PRO A 145 -3.99 5.70 -5.28
CA PRO A 145 -3.30 5.64 -6.58
C PRO A 145 -2.44 4.37 -6.70
N SER A 146 -1.72 4.00 -5.65
CA SER A 146 -0.94 2.75 -5.62
C SER A 146 -1.82 1.52 -5.79
N LEU A 147 -2.97 1.47 -5.10
CA LEU A 147 -3.90 0.34 -5.22
C LEU A 147 -4.50 0.27 -6.62
N ILE A 148 -4.93 1.40 -7.19
CA ILE A 148 -5.47 1.46 -8.55
C ILE A 148 -4.43 0.98 -9.56
N ILE A 149 -3.18 1.43 -9.45
CA ILE A 149 -2.07 0.98 -10.31
C ILE A 149 -1.86 -0.54 -10.19
N LEU A 150 -1.85 -1.08 -8.97
CA LEU A 150 -1.74 -2.53 -8.74
C LEU A 150 -2.89 -3.29 -9.40
N PHE A 151 -4.14 -2.82 -9.23
CA PHE A 151 -5.31 -3.43 -9.85
C PHE A 151 -5.23 -3.38 -11.38
N LEU A 152 -4.79 -2.25 -11.96
CA LEU A 152 -4.58 -2.10 -13.40
C LEU A 152 -3.48 -3.04 -13.91
N ALA A 153 -2.36 -3.14 -13.20
CA ALA A 153 -1.26 -4.05 -13.53
C ALA A 153 -1.74 -5.50 -13.57
N ASN A 154 -2.52 -5.90 -12.57
CA ASN A 154 -3.07 -7.25 -12.46
C ASN A 154 -4.17 -7.54 -13.49
N ALA A 155 -5.04 -6.57 -13.78
CA ALA A 155 -6.12 -6.73 -14.74
C ALA A 155 -5.61 -6.77 -16.19
N LEU A 156 -4.60 -5.96 -16.51
CA LEU A 156 -4.04 -5.84 -17.85
C LEU A 156 -2.83 -6.75 -18.10
N TRP A 157 -2.36 -7.51 -17.10
CA TRP A 157 -1.15 -8.32 -17.17
C TRP A 157 0.11 -7.53 -17.60
N THR A 158 0.20 -6.26 -17.20
CA THR A 158 1.29 -5.33 -17.57
C THR A 158 2.15 -4.96 -16.37
N PHE A 159 2.59 -5.95 -15.59
CA PHE A 159 3.33 -5.74 -14.34
C PHE A 159 4.60 -4.91 -14.52
N ASP A 160 5.36 -5.16 -15.59
CA ASP A 160 6.61 -4.45 -15.88
C ASP A 160 6.40 -2.95 -16.10
N PHE A 161 5.27 -2.60 -16.74
CA PHE A 161 4.94 -1.22 -17.00
C PHE A 161 4.58 -0.46 -15.71
N TRP A 162 3.79 -1.10 -14.84
CA TRP A 162 3.18 -0.44 -13.70
C TRP A 162 3.99 -0.49 -12.41
N PHE A 163 5.02 -1.32 -12.32
CA PHE A 163 5.78 -1.50 -11.08
C PHE A 163 6.53 -0.25 -10.63
N ALA A 164 7.23 0.43 -11.52
CA ALA A 164 7.94 1.66 -11.16
C ALA A 164 6.98 2.83 -10.83
N PRO A 165 5.90 3.09 -11.59
CA PRO A 165 4.83 4.00 -11.17
C PRO A 165 4.23 3.67 -9.80
N PHE A 166 4.08 2.38 -9.48
CA PHE A 166 3.60 1.93 -8.17
C PHE A 166 4.57 2.29 -7.04
N ILE A 167 5.88 2.10 -7.23
CA ILE A 167 6.92 2.52 -6.26
C ILE A 167 6.86 4.03 -6.04
N VAL A 168 6.72 4.82 -7.12
CA VAL A 168 6.61 6.27 -7.02
C VAL A 168 5.35 6.68 -6.24
N ALA A 169 4.21 6.07 -6.54
CA ALA A 169 2.95 6.35 -5.85
C ALA A 169 3.04 6.03 -4.35
N THR A 170 3.60 4.87 -4.00
CA THR A 170 3.73 4.42 -2.59
C THR A 170 4.74 5.26 -1.81
N ALA A 171 5.90 5.55 -2.40
CA ALA A 171 6.93 6.37 -1.78
C ALA A 171 6.45 7.82 -1.59
N SER A 172 5.85 8.43 -2.61
CA SER A 172 5.32 9.80 -2.52
C SER A 172 4.19 9.91 -1.51
N ALA A 173 3.27 8.93 -1.46
CA ALA A 173 2.20 8.88 -0.46
C ALA A 173 2.77 8.89 0.96
N THR A 174 3.81 8.11 1.19
CA THR A 174 4.46 7.97 2.48
C THR A 174 5.21 9.24 2.87
N THR A 175 6.01 9.79 1.96
CA THR A 175 6.71 11.07 2.16
C THR A 175 5.71 12.16 2.55
N LEU A 176 4.62 12.30 1.80
CA LEU A 176 3.59 13.31 2.06
C LEU A 176 2.83 13.05 3.37
N CYS A 177 2.57 11.79 3.73
CA CYS A 177 1.98 11.45 5.02
C CYS A 177 2.89 11.84 6.18
N ILE A 178 4.19 11.55 6.09
CA ILE A 178 5.18 11.94 7.10
C ILE A 178 5.29 13.47 7.19
N GLU A 179 5.36 14.17 6.05
CA GLU A 179 5.38 15.63 6.03
C GLU A 179 4.11 16.24 6.62
N SER A 180 2.95 15.71 6.27
CA SER A 180 1.67 16.17 6.82
C SER A 180 1.63 16.01 8.34
N ARG A 181 2.23 14.93 8.85
CA ARG A 181 2.34 14.62 10.27
C ARG A 181 3.28 15.61 10.98
N PHE A 182 4.45 15.88 10.40
CA PHE A 182 5.42 16.83 10.96
C PHE A 182 4.91 18.26 10.95
N LEU A 183 4.21 18.67 9.89
CA LEU A 183 3.59 20.00 9.81
C LEU A 183 2.40 20.18 10.76
N SER A 184 1.88 19.09 11.33
CA SER A 184 0.77 19.12 12.30
C SER A 184 1.24 18.88 13.73
N ASP A 185 2.56 18.75 13.95
CA ASP A 185 3.16 18.56 15.28
C ASP A 185 3.28 19.92 16.00
N PRO A 186 2.56 20.15 17.11
CA PRO A 186 2.52 21.44 17.80
C PRO A 186 3.86 21.82 18.43
N LYS A 187 4.72 20.83 18.73
CA LYS A 187 6.03 21.07 19.35
C LYS A 187 7.06 21.59 18.36
N HIS A 188 6.78 21.60 17.05
CA HIS A 188 7.70 21.96 15.96
C HIS A 188 9.06 21.20 15.96
N THR A 189 9.25 20.22 16.85
CA THR A 189 10.51 19.45 16.99
C THR A 189 10.76 18.50 15.82
N ALA A 190 9.72 18.15 15.07
CA ALA A 190 9.79 17.26 13.93
C ALA A 190 10.16 17.96 12.61
N LEU A 191 9.96 19.28 12.52
CA LEU A 191 10.20 20.05 11.28
C LEU A 191 11.64 20.58 11.16
N ALA A 192 12.47 20.44 12.20
CA ALA A 192 13.82 20.98 12.20
C ALA A 192 14.83 20.11 11.43
N GLY A 193 15.50 20.71 10.44
CA GLY A 193 16.73 20.22 9.82
C GLY A 193 16.67 18.78 9.28
N LYS A 194 17.50 17.90 9.86
CA LYS A 194 17.75 16.52 9.40
C LYS A 194 16.48 15.66 9.29
N LYS A 195 15.46 15.89 10.15
CA LYS A 195 14.20 15.10 10.12
C LYS A 195 13.32 15.45 8.91
N ALA A 196 13.27 16.71 8.52
CA ALA A 196 12.53 17.14 7.33
C ALA A 196 13.17 16.58 6.06
N VAL A 197 14.50 16.59 5.98
CA VAL A 197 15.25 15.97 4.87
C VAL A 197 15.08 14.46 4.86
N SER A 198 15.10 13.80 6.02
CA SER A 198 14.90 12.35 6.10
C SER A 198 13.49 11.92 5.68
N ALA A 199 12.47 12.73 5.98
CA ALA A 199 11.09 12.47 5.53
C ALA A 199 10.95 12.50 4.00
N LEU A 200 11.73 13.35 3.32
CA LEU A 200 11.74 13.49 1.87
C LEU A 200 12.48 12.34 1.18
N LEU A 201 13.66 11.99 1.69
CA LEU A 201 14.60 11.14 0.97
C LEU A 201 14.54 9.66 1.39
N LEU A 202 14.33 9.36 2.67
CA LEU A 202 14.42 7.98 3.16
C LEU A 202 13.34 7.05 2.58
N PRO A 203 12.05 7.44 2.49
CA PRO A 203 11.02 6.54 1.95
C PRO A 203 11.31 6.06 0.52
N PRO A 204 11.60 6.93 -0.47
CA PRO A 204 11.95 6.47 -1.82
C PRO A 204 13.29 5.72 -1.86
N ILE A 205 14.33 6.18 -1.15
CA ILE A 205 15.65 5.52 -1.13
C ILE A 205 15.52 4.08 -0.62
N ILE A 206 14.88 3.88 0.54
CA ILE A 206 14.81 2.55 1.17
C ILE A 206 13.92 1.62 0.35
N SER A 207 12.80 2.11 -0.19
CA SER A 207 11.93 1.30 -1.05
C SER A 207 12.67 0.79 -2.28
N LEU A 208 13.50 1.63 -2.91
CA LEU A 208 14.31 1.25 -4.05
C LEU A 208 15.48 0.33 -3.66
N LEU A 209 16.24 0.67 -2.61
CA LEU A 209 17.36 -0.16 -2.16
C LEU A 209 16.94 -1.57 -1.76
N LEU A 210 15.76 -1.74 -1.16
CA LEU A 210 15.23 -3.07 -0.85
C LEU A 210 14.79 -3.85 -2.09
N CYS A 211 14.52 -3.19 -3.21
CA CYS A 211 14.26 -3.85 -4.50
C CYS A 211 15.56 -4.18 -5.27
N LEU A 212 16.72 -3.65 -4.84
CA LEU A 212 18.02 -3.85 -5.52
C LEU A 212 18.40 -5.33 -5.71
N PRO A 213 18.22 -6.23 -4.73
CA PRO A 213 18.60 -7.64 -4.91
C PRO A 213 17.82 -8.35 -6.03
N MET A 214 16.61 -7.87 -6.31
CA MET A 214 15.68 -8.48 -7.28
C MET A 214 15.81 -7.84 -8.67
N GLN A 215 15.99 -6.51 -8.70
CA GLN A 215 15.98 -5.70 -9.93
C GLN A 215 17.38 -5.29 -10.42
N GLY A 216 18.43 -5.54 -9.63
CA GLY A 216 19.81 -5.20 -9.95
C GLY A 216 20.03 -3.71 -10.22
N VAL A 217 20.91 -3.39 -11.17
CA VAL A 217 21.33 -2.00 -11.47
C VAL A 217 20.20 -1.15 -12.08
N ALA A 218 19.12 -1.76 -12.58
CA ALA A 218 17.99 -1.03 -13.15
C ALA A 218 17.34 -0.07 -12.14
N VAL A 219 17.23 -0.49 -10.87
CA VAL A 219 16.72 0.34 -9.77
C VAL A 219 17.57 1.59 -9.54
N LEU A 220 18.90 1.46 -9.60
CA LEU A 220 19.81 2.58 -9.40
C LEU A 220 19.66 3.64 -10.49
N LYS A 221 19.32 3.24 -11.72
CA LYS A 221 19.10 4.16 -12.85
C LYS A 221 17.84 5.00 -12.68
N ILE A 222 16.78 4.44 -12.10
CA ILE A 222 15.51 5.15 -11.93
C ILE A 222 15.45 5.95 -10.62
N MET A 223 16.29 5.63 -9.65
CA MET A 223 16.35 6.27 -8.34
C MET A 223 16.37 7.81 -8.37
N PRO A 224 17.21 8.50 -9.16
CA PRO A 224 17.22 9.96 -9.18
C PRO A 224 15.87 10.55 -9.62
N LEU A 225 15.20 9.94 -10.60
CA LEU A 225 13.90 10.39 -11.07
C LEU A 225 12.81 10.19 -10.00
N VAL A 226 12.80 9.03 -9.34
CA VAL A 226 11.85 8.75 -8.24
C VAL A 226 12.03 9.76 -7.11
N LEU A 227 13.28 10.06 -6.73
CA LEU A 227 13.59 11.06 -5.71
C LEU A 227 13.12 12.45 -6.12
N LEU A 228 13.38 12.85 -7.37
CA LEU A 228 12.96 14.14 -7.91
C LEU A 228 11.44 14.30 -7.83
N LEU A 229 10.68 13.28 -8.25
CA LEU A 229 9.21 13.31 -8.23
C LEU A 229 8.65 13.38 -6.81
N CYS A 230 9.23 12.60 -5.87
CA CYS A 230 8.82 12.66 -4.47
C CYS A 230 9.11 14.04 -3.84
N MET A 231 10.28 14.63 -4.14
CA MET A 231 10.64 15.96 -3.67
C MET A 231 9.75 17.05 -4.28
N ALA A 232 9.46 16.97 -5.58
CA ALA A 232 8.57 17.91 -6.27
C ALA A 232 7.15 17.86 -5.68
N ALA A 233 6.63 16.64 -5.44
CA ALA A 233 5.32 16.44 -4.81
C ALA A 233 5.26 17.02 -3.39
N ALA A 234 6.32 16.83 -2.61
CA ALA A 234 6.41 17.37 -1.26
C ALA A 234 6.54 18.91 -1.23
N LEU A 235 7.39 19.49 -2.09
CA LEU A 235 7.56 20.93 -2.19
C LEU A 235 6.25 21.63 -2.59
N SER A 236 5.57 21.11 -3.62
CA SER A 236 4.28 21.63 -4.07
C SER A 236 3.19 21.49 -3.00
N TYR A 237 3.16 20.36 -2.27
CA TYR A 237 2.28 20.19 -1.12
C TYR A 237 2.52 21.24 -0.02
N ARG A 238 3.78 21.51 0.33
CA ARG A 238 4.13 22.55 1.33
C ARG A 238 3.69 23.94 0.88
N LEU A 239 3.90 24.28 -0.39
CA LEU A 239 3.48 25.56 -0.96
C LEU A 239 1.96 25.71 -0.90
N LEU A 240 1.21 24.68 -1.29
CA LEU A 240 -0.25 24.71 -1.30
C LEU A 240 -0.84 24.77 0.12
N LYS A 241 -0.26 24.05 1.08
CA LYS A 241 -0.71 24.08 2.48
C LYS A 241 -0.46 25.45 3.12
N ARG A 242 0.61 26.16 2.72
CA ARG A 242 0.91 27.51 3.21
C ARG A 242 -0.09 28.54 2.70
N THR A 243 -0.59 28.39 1.47
CA THR A 243 -1.52 29.34 0.84
C THR A 243 -2.99 29.04 1.15
N ASN A 244 -3.33 27.79 1.50
CA ASN A 244 -4.72 27.35 1.55
C ASN A 244 -5.04 26.62 2.87
N THR A 245 -5.24 27.37 3.95
CA THR A 245 -5.48 26.83 5.30
C THR A 245 -6.92 26.30 5.51
N HIS A 246 -7.87 26.63 4.64
CA HIS A 246 -9.31 26.40 4.91
C HIS A 246 -10.09 25.61 3.84
N ALA A 247 -9.60 25.45 2.61
CA ALA A 247 -10.46 24.97 1.50
C ALA A 247 -10.47 23.45 1.26
N PHE A 248 -9.41 22.69 1.59
CA PHE A 248 -9.33 21.27 1.24
C PHE A 248 -8.80 20.37 2.38
N PRO A 249 -9.44 19.21 2.64
CA PRO A 249 -8.89 18.22 3.56
C PRO A 249 -7.54 17.73 3.02
N GLY A 250 -6.47 17.86 3.82
CA GLY A 250 -5.09 17.55 3.40
C GLY A 250 -4.90 16.19 2.73
N ALA A 251 -5.72 15.18 3.08
CA ALA A 251 -5.69 13.87 2.44
C ALA A 251 -5.99 13.89 0.93
N TYR A 252 -6.85 14.78 0.43
CA TYR A 252 -7.14 14.89 -1.01
C TYR A 252 -5.96 15.50 -1.77
N ILE A 253 -5.33 16.52 -1.19
CA ILE A 253 -4.16 17.16 -1.79
C ILE A 253 -3.05 16.12 -1.93
N ILE A 254 -2.83 15.30 -0.90
CA ILE A 254 -1.85 14.21 -0.95
C ILE A 254 -2.17 13.26 -2.11
N THR A 255 -3.41 12.76 -2.21
CA THR A 255 -3.81 11.85 -3.30
C THR A 255 -3.57 12.45 -4.69
N ILE A 256 -3.85 13.73 -4.90
CA ILE A 256 -3.60 14.40 -6.20
C ILE A 256 -2.11 14.40 -6.54
N HIS A 257 -1.26 14.72 -5.57
CA HIS A 257 0.20 14.80 -5.80
C HIS A 257 0.82 13.41 -6.02
N THR A 258 0.33 12.38 -5.32
CA THR A 258 0.79 11.00 -5.52
C THR A 258 0.34 10.47 -6.88
N SER A 259 -0.90 10.75 -7.28
CA SER A 259 -1.40 10.44 -8.63
C SER A 259 -0.58 11.15 -9.71
N ALA A 260 -0.31 12.45 -9.55
CA ALA A 260 0.46 13.22 -10.53
C ALA A 260 1.89 12.68 -10.68
N ALA A 261 2.58 12.38 -9.58
CA ALA A 261 3.92 11.80 -9.63
C ALA A 261 3.95 10.44 -10.34
N ALA A 262 2.98 9.57 -10.05
CA ALA A 262 2.88 8.26 -10.68
C ALA A 262 2.54 8.33 -12.17
N LEU A 263 1.59 9.18 -12.56
CA LEU A 263 1.21 9.39 -13.96
C LEU A 263 2.34 10.02 -14.78
N LEU A 264 3.09 10.95 -14.20
CA LEU A 264 4.24 11.57 -14.87
C LEU A 264 5.32 10.51 -15.13
N TYR A 265 5.60 9.64 -14.16
CA TYR A 265 6.51 8.52 -14.36
C TYR A 265 6.01 7.56 -15.45
N ALA A 266 4.74 7.16 -15.40
CA ALA A 266 4.14 6.29 -16.41
C ALA A 266 4.20 6.91 -17.81
N GLY A 267 4.00 8.23 -17.93
CA GLY A 267 4.14 8.97 -19.19
C GLY A 267 5.57 8.94 -19.73
N LEU A 268 6.58 9.14 -18.88
CA LEU A 268 7.99 9.03 -19.29
C LEU A 268 8.33 7.62 -19.78
N GLN A 269 7.77 6.60 -19.14
CA GLN A 269 7.94 5.21 -19.54
C GLN A 269 7.23 4.90 -20.86
N ALA A 270 6.01 5.41 -21.07
CA ALA A 270 5.28 5.27 -22.33
C ALA A 270 6.00 5.94 -23.51
N LEU A 271 6.74 7.02 -23.25
CA LEU A 271 7.60 7.70 -24.22
C LEU A 271 8.97 7.01 -24.43
N ASN A 272 9.20 5.84 -23.81
CA ASN A 272 10.48 5.11 -23.83
C ASN A 272 11.68 5.91 -23.30
N LEU A 273 11.44 6.95 -22.49
CA LEU A 273 12.50 7.74 -21.85
C LEU A 273 13.10 7.04 -20.64
N VAL A 274 12.34 6.11 -20.05
CA VAL A 274 12.74 5.31 -18.89
C VAL A 274 12.38 3.86 -19.14
N LYS A 275 13.30 2.94 -18.82
CA LYS A 275 13.06 1.50 -19.00
C LYS A 275 12.14 0.95 -17.89
N PRO A 276 11.24 -0.01 -18.22
CA PRO A 276 10.48 -0.75 -17.22
C PRO A 276 11.40 -1.48 -16.24
N LEU A 277 10.87 -1.69 -15.04
CA LEU A 277 11.38 -2.70 -14.11
C LEU A 277 10.61 -3.99 -14.34
N THR A 278 11.22 -5.16 -14.10
CA THR A 278 10.61 -6.47 -14.38
C THR A 278 10.43 -7.22 -13.07
N PRO A 279 9.35 -6.97 -12.30
CA PRO A 279 9.11 -7.68 -11.05
C PRO A 279 8.72 -9.13 -11.31
N PHE A 280 9.10 -10.04 -10.42
CA PHE A 280 8.52 -11.39 -10.46
C PHE A 280 7.01 -11.33 -10.34
N THR A 281 6.33 -12.18 -11.09
CA THR A 281 4.87 -12.35 -11.01
C THR A 281 4.52 -13.51 -10.10
N TRP A 282 3.30 -13.50 -9.54
CA TRP A 282 2.80 -14.64 -8.76
C TRP A 282 2.83 -15.98 -9.51
N MET A 283 2.69 -15.97 -10.84
CA MET A 283 2.82 -17.20 -11.64
C MET A 283 4.23 -17.77 -11.63
N GLU A 284 5.25 -16.95 -11.48
CA GLU A 284 6.65 -17.39 -11.45
C GLU A 284 7.07 -17.91 -10.07
N VAL A 285 6.34 -17.54 -9.00
CA VAL A 285 6.61 -17.99 -7.63
C VAL A 285 6.20 -19.46 -7.41
N PHE A 286 5.25 -19.98 -8.19
CA PHE A 286 4.68 -21.34 -8.05
C PHE A 286 4.98 -22.28 -9.24
N ARG A 287 5.85 -21.85 -10.17
CA ARG A 287 6.44 -22.74 -11.18
C ARG A 287 7.63 -23.49 -10.59
#